data_AF-A0A1M7UTQ9-F1
#
_entry.id   AF-A0A1M7UTQ9-F1
#
_cell.length_a   1.000
_cell.length_b   1.000
_cell.length_c   1.000
_cell.angle_alpha   90.00
_cell.angle_beta   90.00
_cell.angle_gamma   90.00
#
_symmetry.space_group_name_H-M   'P 1'
#
loop_
_entity.id
_entity.type
_entity.pdbx_description
1 polymer ?
#
loop_
_entity_poly.entity_id
_entity_poly.type
_entity_poly.pdbx_seq_one_letter_code
_entity_poly.pdbx_strand_id
1 'polypeptide(L)'
;MAESTKAFKISDELKTKINTTIQASGLQDKEWIESVTNLWVMQDVKIGLPNFKQDISELELHTKRINELVINMIERAAHEKEEISRQVLELSTEKNELLQKIDFMEKEIKAQLKANEEADIHHLKEKEESERLIRQMEEATWHNNLLIQEYKEKNDTLMGLVNEYKAAYEEKNSLKHEVDRLNQTLVTLKGELEHNVQAVEALKKAHKDELERMAEKKDIERERERLTLQSDYQNKIQSLSEESTEKIRMLYEKIEQLHKEYQAEIAGLRERLQGEK
;
A
#
# COMPACT_ATOMS: atom_id res chain seq x y z
N MET A 1 -79.12 -69.25 -80.47
CA MET A 1 -80.51 -69.26 -80.99
C MET A 1 -80.63 -68.10 -81.96
N ALA A 2 -81.41 -68.23 -83.04
CA ALA A 2 -81.64 -67.13 -83.96
C ALA A 2 -82.38 -65.98 -83.22
N GLU A 3 -81.81 -64.78 -83.23
CA GLU A 3 -82.44 -63.63 -82.60
C GLU A 3 -83.57 -63.11 -83.50
N SER A 4 -84.78 -63.01 -82.95
CA SER A 4 -85.95 -62.48 -83.64
C SER A 4 -86.48 -61.27 -82.88
N THR A 5 -86.85 -60.22 -83.61
CA THR A 5 -87.33 -58.97 -83.00
C THR A 5 -88.84 -59.02 -82.83
N LYS A 6 -89.31 -58.83 -81.60
CA LYS A 6 -90.73 -58.69 -81.26
C LYS A 6 -91.00 -57.27 -80.76
N ALA A 7 -91.71 -56.46 -81.55
CA ALA A 7 -92.01 -55.07 -81.22
C ALA A 7 -93.46 -54.93 -80.73
N PHE A 8 -93.66 -54.21 -79.63
CA PHE A 8 -94.97 -53.92 -79.06
C PHE A 8 -95.18 -52.41 -78.98
N LYS A 9 -96.38 -51.95 -79.33
CA LYS A 9 -96.80 -50.57 -79.01
C LYS A 9 -97.23 -50.55 -77.55
N ILE A 10 -96.48 -49.85 -76.71
CA ILE A 10 -96.76 -49.66 -75.29
C ILE A 10 -97.04 -48.18 -75.02
N SER A 11 -97.79 -47.89 -73.96
CA SER A 11 -98.01 -46.51 -73.51
C SER A 11 -96.73 -45.90 -72.94
N ASP A 12 -96.62 -44.57 -72.99
CA ASP A 12 -95.44 -43.86 -72.46
C ASP A 12 -95.26 -44.05 -70.94
N GLU A 13 -96.36 -44.22 -70.20
CA GLU A 13 -96.32 -44.56 -68.77
C GLU A 13 -95.75 -45.96 -68.52
N LEU A 14 -96.09 -46.94 -69.36
CA LEU A 14 -95.55 -48.29 -69.22
C LEU A 14 -94.07 -48.32 -69.63
N LYS A 15 -93.71 -47.58 -70.67
CA LYS A 15 -92.32 -47.43 -71.13
C LYS A 15 -91.42 -46.82 -70.04
N THR A 16 -91.88 -45.77 -69.38
CA THR A 16 -91.14 -45.14 -68.27
C THR A 16 -91.00 -46.07 -67.08
N LYS A 17 -92.07 -46.78 -66.68
CA LYS A 17 -91.98 -47.79 -65.60
C LYS A 17 -90.98 -48.91 -65.92
N ILE A 18 -91.04 -49.49 -67.11
CA ILE A 18 -90.13 -50.56 -67.56
C ILE A 18 -88.67 -50.09 -67.49
N ASN A 19 -88.36 -48.91 -68.04
CA ASN A 19 -87.01 -48.37 -68.04
C ASN A 19 -86.47 -48.10 -66.64
N THR A 20 -87.30 -47.56 -65.73
CA THR A 20 -86.91 -47.35 -64.33
C THR A 20 -86.61 -48.67 -63.62
N THR A 21 -87.42 -49.71 -63.85
CA THR A 21 -87.19 -51.03 -63.24
C THR A 21 -85.96 -51.74 -63.80
N ILE A 22 -85.63 -51.57 -65.08
CA ILE A 22 -84.40 -52.09 -65.69
C ILE A 22 -83.17 -51.43 -65.07
N GLN A 23 -83.18 -50.10 -64.95
CA GLN A 23 -82.09 -49.34 -64.34
C GLN A 23 -81.88 -49.72 -62.87
N ALA A 24 -82.97 -49.91 -62.11
CA ALA A 24 -82.89 -50.32 -60.71
C ALA A 24 -82.36 -51.74 -60.53
N SER A 25 -82.59 -52.65 -61.49
CA SER A 25 -82.08 -54.03 -61.42
C SER A 25 -80.64 -54.19 -61.90
N GLY A 26 -80.08 -53.19 -62.61
CA GLY A 26 -78.73 -53.26 -63.18
C GLY A 26 -78.56 -54.29 -64.31
N LEU A 27 -79.66 -54.78 -64.88
CA LEU A 27 -79.69 -55.78 -65.96
C LEU A 27 -79.81 -55.09 -67.32
N GLN A 28 -79.35 -55.73 -68.39
CA GLN A 28 -79.64 -55.24 -69.74
C GLN A 28 -81.11 -55.53 -70.12
N ASP A 29 -81.69 -54.73 -71.01
CA ASP A 29 -83.11 -54.83 -71.42
C ASP A 29 -83.53 -56.27 -71.77
N LYS A 30 -82.67 -57.02 -72.48
CA LYS A 30 -82.90 -58.42 -72.85
C LYS A 30 -82.98 -59.34 -71.62
N GLU A 31 -82.01 -59.25 -70.73
CA GLU A 31 -81.91 -60.08 -69.51
C GLU A 31 -83.05 -59.78 -68.54
N TRP A 32 -83.46 -58.51 -68.46
CA TRP A 32 -84.61 -58.09 -67.68
C TRP A 32 -85.92 -58.67 -68.25
N ILE A 33 -86.14 -58.59 -69.57
CA ILE A 33 -87.32 -59.18 -70.22
C ILE A 33 -87.34 -60.70 -70.04
N GLU A 34 -86.21 -61.40 -70.19
CA GLU A 34 -86.11 -62.84 -69.95
C GLU A 34 -86.45 -63.20 -68.49
N SER A 35 -85.93 -62.43 -67.52
CA SER A 35 -86.20 -62.64 -66.09
C SER A 35 -87.67 -62.43 -65.74
N VAL A 36 -88.29 -61.35 -66.24
CA VAL A 36 -89.73 -61.08 -66.03
C VAL A 36 -90.59 -62.12 -66.73
N THR A 37 -90.19 -62.57 -67.91
CA THR A 37 -90.90 -63.64 -68.64
C THR A 37 -90.83 -64.94 -67.88
N ASN A 38 -89.67 -65.31 -67.31
CA ASN A 38 -89.51 -66.51 -66.49
C ASN A 38 -90.34 -66.45 -65.20
N LEU A 39 -90.40 -65.30 -64.53
CA LEU A 39 -91.27 -65.08 -63.37
C LEU A 39 -92.75 -65.23 -63.73
N TRP A 40 -93.16 -64.69 -64.88
CA TRP A 40 -94.52 -64.83 -65.38
C TRP A 40 -94.84 -66.29 -65.76
N VAL A 41 -93.91 -67.00 -66.40
CA VAL A 41 -94.03 -68.44 -66.72
C VAL A 41 -94.12 -69.27 -65.44
N MET A 42 -93.36 -68.96 -64.39
CA MET A 42 -93.51 -69.60 -63.08
C MET A 42 -94.91 -69.37 -62.47
N GLN A 43 -95.45 -68.17 -62.62
CA GLN A 43 -96.80 -67.83 -62.17
C GLN A 43 -97.89 -68.52 -63.02
N ASP A 44 -97.65 -68.74 -64.31
CA ASP A 44 -98.55 -69.47 -65.22
C ASP A 44 -98.53 -70.99 -64.95
N VAL A 45 -97.35 -71.55 -64.65
CA VAL A 45 -97.16 -72.94 -64.19
C VAL A 45 -97.91 -73.21 -62.87
N LYS A 46 -97.98 -72.22 -61.98
CA LYS A 46 -98.77 -72.27 -60.72
C LYS A 46 -100.28 -72.41 -60.95
N ILE A 47 -100.78 -71.93 -62.09
CA ILE A 47 -102.20 -72.03 -62.49
C ILE A 47 -102.45 -73.35 -63.25
N GLY A 48 -101.48 -73.81 -64.06
CA GLY A 48 -101.60 -75.01 -64.89
C GLY A 48 -101.29 -76.35 -64.20
N LEU A 49 -100.51 -76.38 -63.12
CA LEU A 49 -100.11 -77.61 -62.42
C LEU A 49 -100.33 -77.50 -60.89
N PRO A 50 -101.54 -77.88 -60.40
CA PRO A 50 -101.88 -77.79 -58.97
C PRO A 50 -100.93 -78.55 -58.03
N ASN A 51 -100.31 -79.62 -58.53
CA ASN A 51 -99.45 -80.52 -57.76
C ASN A 51 -98.13 -79.90 -57.30
N PHE A 52 -97.67 -78.80 -57.92
CA PHE A 52 -96.39 -78.14 -57.57
C PHE A 52 -96.56 -76.78 -56.88
N LYS A 53 -97.82 -76.39 -56.59
CA LYS A 53 -98.13 -75.10 -55.94
C LYS A 53 -97.47 -74.95 -54.57
N GLN A 54 -97.37 -76.06 -53.82
CA GLN A 54 -96.73 -76.08 -52.51
C GLN A 54 -95.22 -75.82 -52.63
N ASP A 55 -94.53 -76.55 -53.51
CA ASP A 55 -93.08 -76.39 -53.75
C ASP A 55 -92.72 -74.98 -54.23
N ILE A 56 -93.53 -74.38 -55.12
CA ILE A 56 -93.34 -73.00 -55.59
C ILE A 56 -93.52 -72.00 -54.43
N SER A 57 -94.50 -72.22 -53.55
CA SER A 57 -94.73 -71.34 -52.39
C SER A 57 -93.61 -71.44 -51.35
N GLU A 58 -93.05 -72.64 -51.16
CA GLU A 58 -91.90 -72.87 -50.29
C GLU A 58 -90.62 -72.21 -50.86
N LEU A 59 -90.43 -72.28 -52.18
CA LEU A 59 -89.34 -71.57 -52.85
C LEU A 59 -89.46 -70.04 -52.72
N GLU A 60 -90.66 -69.48 -52.87
CA GLU A 60 -90.94 -68.06 -52.64
C GLU A 60 -90.61 -67.65 -51.19
N LEU A 61 -91.00 -68.48 -50.21
CA LEU A 61 -90.70 -68.26 -48.79
C LEU A 61 -89.20 -68.27 -48.51
N HIS A 62 -88.47 -69.27 -49.02
CA HIS A 62 -87.02 -69.35 -48.87
C HIS A 62 -86.32 -68.17 -49.55
N THR A 63 -86.76 -67.78 -50.74
CA THR A 63 -86.21 -66.62 -51.47
C THR A 63 -86.43 -65.33 -50.67
N LYS A 64 -87.62 -65.12 -50.11
CA LYS A 64 -87.89 -63.98 -49.24
C LYS A 64 -86.99 -63.98 -48.00
N ARG A 65 -86.83 -65.14 -47.36
CA ARG A 65 -85.96 -65.27 -46.18
C ARG A 65 -84.49 -65.01 -46.50
N ILE A 66 -84.01 -65.49 -47.65
CA ILE A 66 -82.64 -65.21 -48.14
C ILE A 66 -82.46 -63.70 -48.35
N ASN A 67 -83.42 -63.05 -49.02
CA ASN A 67 -83.37 -61.60 -49.25
C ASN A 67 -83.35 -60.80 -47.93
N GLU A 68 -84.18 -61.18 -46.95
CA GLU A 68 -84.16 -60.56 -45.61
C GLU A 68 -82.80 -60.72 -44.90
N LEU A 69 -82.20 -61.91 -44.98
CA LEU A 69 -80.87 -62.16 -44.40
C LEU A 69 -79.79 -61.32 -45.09
N VAL A 70 -79.83 -61.24 -46.43
CA VAL A 70 -78.89 -60.43 -47.21
C VAL A 70 -79.05 -58.94 -46.89
N ILE A 71 -80.28 -58.42 -46.79
CA ILE A 71 -80.54 -57.03 -46.40
C ILE A 71 -79.97 -56.75 -45.01
N ASN A 72 -80.29 -57.59 -44.01
CA ASN A 72 -79.77 -57.43 -42.65
C ASN A 72 -78.24 -57.50 -42.59
N MET A 73 -77.61 -58.34 -43.43
CA MET A 73 -76.15 -58.41 -43.54
C MET A 73 -75.57 -57.12 -44.15
N ILE A 74 -76.20 -56.59 -45.20
CA ILE A 74 -75.80 -55.33 -45.85
C ILE A 74 -75.92 -54.17 -44.86
N GLU A 75 -77.03 -54.07 -44.14
CA GLU A 75 -77.26 -53.03 -43.13
C GLU A 75 -76.23 -53.11 -42.00
N ARG A 76 -75.94 -54.32 -41.50
CA ARG A 76 -74.90 -54.51 -40.48
C ARG A 76 -73.52 -54.10 -40.97
N ALA A 77 -73.14 -54.53 -42.17
CA ALA A 77 -71.86 -54.16 -42.77
C ALA A 77 -71.76 -52.65 -43.02
N ALA A 78 -72.87 -51.99 -43.39
CA ALA A 78 -72.93 -50.55 -43.55
C ALA A 78 -72.72 -49.83 -42.20
N HIS A 79 -73.38 -50.28 -41.13
CA HIS A 79 -73.19 -49.74 -39.80
C HIS A 79 -71.76 -49.95 -39.27
N GLU A 80 -71.19 -51.14 -39.41
CA GLU A 80 -69.80 -51.42 -39.02
C GLU A 80 -68.82 -50.50 -39.79
N LYS A 81 -69.04 -50.32 -41.09
CA LYS A 81 -68.22 -49.42 -41.91
C LYS A 81 -68.34 -47.96 -41.45
N GLU A 82 -69.53 -47.51 -41.11
CA GLU A 82 -69.77 -46.14 -40.61
C GLU A 82 -69.10 -45.91 -39.25
N GLU A 83 -69.20 -46.89 -38.34
CA GLU A 83 -68.55 -46.85 -37.04
C GLU A 83 -67.02 -46.82 -37.15
N ILE A 84 -66.43 -47.66 -37.99
CA ILE A 84 -64.99 -47.65 -38.28
C ILE A 84 -64.59 -46.30 -38.88
N SER A 85 -65.37 -45.75 -39.82
CA SER A 85 -65.07 -44.46 -40.44
C SER A 85 -65.09 -43.32 -39.42
N ARG A 86 -66.02 -43.35 -38.47
CA ARG A 86 -66.08 -42.39 -37.36
C ARG A 86 -64.87 -42.50 -36.45
N GLN A 87 -64.50 -43.72 -36.03
CA GLN A 87 -63.32 -43.96 -35.19
C GLN A 87 -62.02 -43.51 -35.87
N VAL A 88 -61.87 -43.77 -37.17
CA VAL A 88 -60.71 -43.31 -37.94
C VAL A 88 -60.64 -41.78 -37.99
N LEU A 89 -61.79 -41.11 -38.14
CA LEU A 89 -61.85 -39.65 -38.13
C LEU A 89 -61.46 -39.08 -36.76
N GLU A 90 -62.01 -39.63 -35.67
CA GLU A 90 -61.71 -39.22 -34.29
C GLU A 90 -60.21 -39.39 -33.97
N LEU A 91 -59.64 -40.56 -34.27
CA LEU A 91 -58.21 -40.81 -34.09
C LEU A 91 -57.35 -39.88 -34.96
N SER A 92 -57.79 -39.57 -36.18
CA SER A 92 -57.09 -38.64 -37.06
C SER A 92 -57.13 -37.21 -36.51
N THR A 93 -58.23 -36.80 -35.88
CA THR A 93 -58.33 -35.48 -35.25
C THR A 93 -57.45 -35.39 -34.01
N GLU A 94 -57.49 -36.38 -33.12
CA GLU A 94 -56.64 -36.44 -31.93
C GLU A 94 -55.16 -36.44 -32.29
N LYS A 95 -54.77 -37.24 -33.28
CA LYS A 95 -53.39 -37.25 -33.80
C LYS A 95 -52.95 -35.87 -34.29
N ASN A 96 -53.82 -35.16 -35.02
CA ASN A 96 -53.48 -33.83 -35.53
C ASN A 96 -53.34 -32.80 -34.40
N GLU A 97 -54.18 -32.87 -33.37
CA GLU A 97 -54.06 -32.02 -32.18
C GLU A 97 -52.74 -32.27 -31.43
N LEU A 98 -52.37 -33.54 -31.25
CA LEU A 98 -51.09 -33.91 -30.65
C LEU A 98 -49.91 -33.42 -31.48
N LEU A 99 -49.96 -33.55 -32.81
CA LEU A 99 -48.91 -33.05 -33.70
C LEU A 99 -48.75 -31.52 -33.60
N GLN A 100 -49.85 -30.77 -33.52
CA GLN A 100 -49.80 -29.32 -33.33
C GLN A 100 -49.18 -28.94 -31.98
N LYS A 101 -49.53 -29.68 -30.91
CA LYS A 101 -48.94 -29.45 -29.58
C LYS A 101 -47.44 -29.74 -29.57
N ILE A 102 -47.00 -30.83 -30.21
CA ILE A 102 -45.58 -31.17 -30.34
C ILE A 102 -44.84 -30.09 -31.14
N ASP A 103 -45.38 -29.63 -32.27
CA ASP A 103 -44.76 -28.58 -33.09
C ASP A 103 -44.64 -27.24 -32.32
N PHE A 104 -45.64 -26.90 -31.51
CA PHE A 104 -45.57 -25.73 -30.64
C PHE A 104 -44.45 -25.87 -29.59
N MET A 105 -44.41 -27.01 -28.89
CA MET A 105 -43.37 -27.28 -27.89
C MET A 105 -41.97 -27.31 -28.51
N GLU A 106 -41.82 -27.87 -29.71
CA GLU A 106 -40.54 -27.89 -30.43
C GLU A 106 -40.05 -26.47 -30.75
N LYS A 107 -40.95 -25.59 -31.21
CA LYS A 107 -40.64 -24.19 -31.48
C LYS A 107 -40.25 -23.44 -30.20
N GLU A 108 -40.96 -23.67 -29.10
CA GLU A 108 -40.67 -23.05 -27.81
C GLU A 108 -39.30 -23.49 -27.28
N ILE A 109 -39.00 -24.79 -27.29
CA ILE A 109 -37.70 -25.32 -26.87
C ILE A 109 -36.57 -24.76 -27.73
N LYS A 110 -36.76 -24.69 -29.06
CA LYS A 110 -35.76 -24.08 -29.97
C LYS A 110 -35.52 -22.60 -29.67
N ALA A 111 -36.56 -21.85 -29.31
CA ALA A 111 -36.43 -20.45 -28.93
C ALA A 111 -35.68 -20.29 -27.60
N GLN A 112 -36.01 -21.11 -26.60
CA GLN A 112 -35.31 -21.13 -25.32
C GLN A 112 -33.83 -21.53 -25.47
N LEU A 113 -33.53 -22.52 -26.31
CA LEU A 113 -32.16 -22.96 -26.59
C LEU A 113 -31.33 -21.81 -27.16
N LYS A 114 -31.86 -21.09 -28.17
CA LYS A 114 -31.17 -19.92 -28.75
C LYS A 114 -30.95 -18.80 -27.74
N ALA A 115 -31.97 -18.48 -26.94
CA ALA A 115 -31.84 -17.46 -25.91
C ALA A 115 -30.78 -17.83 -24.86
N ASN A 116 -30.69 -19.11 -24.50
CA ASN A 116 -29.69 -19.59 -23.56
C ASN A 116 -28.28 -19.58 -24.17
N GLU A 117 -28.11 -19.97 -25.44
CA GLU A 117 -26.84 -19.85 -26.16
C GLU A 117 -26.35 -18.39 -26.24
N GLU A 118 -27.25 -17.45 -26.51
CA GLU A 118 -26.93 -16.02 -26.51
C GLU A 118 -26.52 -15.51 -25.12
N ALA A 119 -27.22 -15.95 -24.06
CA ALA A 119 -26.88 -15.63 -22.68
C ALA A 119 -25.53 -16.21 -22.27
N ASP A 120 -25.22 -17.46 -22.64
CA ASP A 120 -23.93 -18.10 -22.36
C ASP A 120 -22.77 -17.35 -23.04
N ILE A 121 -22.96 -16.91 -24.29
CA ILE A 121 -21.97 -16.07 -25.00
C ILE A 121 -21.77 -14.73 -24.27
N HIS A 122 -22.85 -14.10 -23.80
CA HIS A 122 -22.76 -12.86 -23.05
C HIS A 122 -22.00 -13.04 -21.74
N HIS A 123 -22.36 -14.06 -20.95
CA HIS A 123 -21.69 -14.37 -19.69
C HIS A 123 -20.22 -14.73 -19.87
N LEU A 124 -19.86 -15.42 -20.97
CA LEU A 124 -18.47 -15.71 -21.29
C LEU A 124 -17.67 -14.41 -21.53
N LYS A 125 -18.23 -13.45 -22.28
CA LYS A 125 -17.59 -12.15 -22.52
C LYS A 125 -17.45 -11.34 -21.23
N GLU A 126 -18.49 -11.27 -20.42
CA GLU A 126 -18.44 -10.59 -19.11
C GLU A 126 -17.38 -11.21 -18.20
N LYS A 127 -17.27 -12.54 -18.20
CA LYS A 127 -16.24 -13.26 -17.45
C LYS A 127 -14.84 -12.91 -17.95
N GLU A 128 -14.61 -12.91 -19.26
CA GLU A 128 -13.32 -12.53 -19.86
C GLU A 128 -12.94 -11.07 -19.52
N GLU A 129 -13.89 -10.14 -19.57
CA GLU A 129 -13.67 -8.74 -19.19
C GLU A 129 -13.34 -8.58 -17.71
N SER A 130 -14.08 -9.30 -16.85
CA SER A 130 -13.83 -9.34 -15.40
C SER A 130 -12.45 -9.92 -15.07
N GLU A 131 -12.07 -11.03 -15.70
CA GLU A 131 -10.73 -11.62 -15.55
C GLU A 131 -9.62 -10.68 -16.02
N ARG A 132 -9.86 -9.91 -17.09
CA ARG A 132 -8.91 -8.90 -17.56
C ARG A 132 -8.75 -7.78 -16.54
N LEU A 133 -9.84 -7.32 -15.93
CA LEU A 133 -9.80 -6.29 -14.89
C LEU A 133 -9.07 -6.79 -13.64
N ILE A 134 -9.31 -8.03 -13.22
CA ILE A 134 -8.60 -8.65 -12.10
C ILE A 134 -7.09 -8.66 -12.34
N ARG A 135 -6.63 -9.10 -13.52
CA ARG A 135 -5.20 -9.09 -13.86
C ARG A 135 -4.59 -7.69 -13.80
N GLN A 136 -5.28 -6.68 -14.33
CA GLN A 136 -4.82 -5.28 -14.26
C GLN A 136 -4.72 -4.78 -12.81
N MET A 137 -5.67 -5.14 -11.96
CA MET A 137 -5.66 -4.78 -10.54
C MET A 137 -4.54 -5.50 -9.78
N GLU A 138 -4.27 -6.77 -10.09
CA GLU A 138 -3.15 -7.53 -9.54
C GLU A 138 -1.79 -6.92 -9.92
N GLU A 139 -1.60 -6.56 -11.20
CA GLU A 139 -0.41 -5.86 -11.69
C GLU A 139 -0.22 -4.50 -11.00
N ALA A 140 -1.28 -3.71 -10.87
CA ALA A 140 -1.24 -2.42 -10.17
C ALA A 140 -0.91 -2.60 -8.68
N THR A 141 -1.48 -3.63 -8.03
CA THR A 141 -1.19 -3.96 -6.64
C THR A 141 0.25 -4.40 -6.45
N TRP A 142 0.77 -5.21 -7.37
CA TRP A 142 2.17 -5.62 -7.39
C TRP A 142 3.11 -4.41 -7.53
N HIS A 143 2.82 -3.49 -8.44
CA HIS A 143 3.60 -2.27 -8.62
C HIS A 143 3.53 -1.35 -7.38
N ASN A 144 2.36 -1.20 -6.77
CA ASN A 144 2.20 -0.45 -5.53
C ASN A 144 3.00 -1.06 -4.38
N ASN A 145 3.02 -2.39 -4.25
CA ASN A 145 3.82 -3.07 -3.24
C ASN A 145 5.32 -2.85 -3.44
N LEU A 146 5.79 -2.90 -4.70
CA LEU A 146 7.18 -2.59 -5.04
C LEU A 146 7.53 -1.14 -4.65
N LEU A 147 6.66 -0.20 -4.99
CA LEU A 147 6.83 1.21 -4.64
C LEU A 147 6.85 1.43 -3.12
N ILE A 148 5.98 0.75 -2.37
CA ILE A 148 5.98 0.78 -0.90
C ILE A 148 7.31 0.26 -0.36
N GLN A 149 7.85 -0.81 -0.94
CA GLN A 149 9.14 -1.36 -0.52
C GLN A 149 10.28 -0.35 -0.78
N GLU A 150 10.32 0.27 -1.96
CA GLU A 150 11.31 1.32 -2.25
C GLU A 150 11.21 2.50 -1.27
N TYR A 151 10.00 2.94 -0.93
CA TYR A 151 9.80 4.01 0.05
C TYR A 151 10.22 3.59 1.46
N LYS A 152 10.01 2.33 1.84
CA LYS A 152 10.51 1.81 3.12
C LYS A 152 12.04 1.85 3.16
N GLU A 153 12.70 1.33 2.15
CA GLU A 153 14.17 1.34 2.05
C GLU A 153 14.74 2.78 2.06
N LYS A 154 14.10 3.70 1.34
CA LYS A 154 14.47 5.14 1.37
C LYS A 154 14.23 5.76 2.75
N ASN A 155 13.14 5.44 3.43
CA ASN A 155 12.88 5.95 4.77
C ASN A 155 13.88 5.38 5.79
N ASP A 156 14.23 4.09 5.69
CA ASP A 156 15.21 3.47 6.58
C ASP A 156 16.59 4.07 6.40
N THR A 157 17.01 4.31 5.16
CA THR A 157 18.29 5.01 4.87
C THR A 157 18.29 6.45 5.35
N LEU A 158 17.21 7.20 5.14
CA LEU A 158 17.07 8.56 5.68
C LEU A 158 17.09 8.58 7.20
N MET A 159 16.42 7.60 7.85
CA MET A 159 16.42 7.47 9.31
C MET A 159 17.83 7.15 9.84
N GLY A 160 18.58 6.28 9.15
CA GLY A 160 19.99 6.04 9.43
C GLY A 160 20.82 7.32 9.35
N LEU A 161 20.70 8.07 8.26
CA LEU A 161 21.41 9.33 8.06
C LEU A 161 21.05 10.39 9.11
N VAL A 162 19.76 10.51 9.46
CA VAL A 162 19.30 11.42 10.53
C VAL A 162 19.93 11.05 11.88
N ASN A 163 20.03 9.76 12.19
CA ASN A 163 20.68 9.30 13.42
C ASN A 163 22.18 9.63 13.43
N GLU A 164 22.88 9.44 12.29
CA GLU A 164 24.28 9.85 12.14
C GLU A 164 24.47 11.35 12.33
N TYR A 165 23.62 12.19 11.70
CA TYR A 165 23.66 13.64 11.89
C TYR A 165 23.39 14.04 13.34
N LYS A 166 22.46 13.38 14.01
CA LYS A 166 22.16 13.64 15.42
C LYS A 166 23.35 13.30 16.31
N ALA A 167 23.99 12.15 16.10
CA ALA A 167 25.20 11.75 16.82
C ALA A 167 26.34 12.75 16.59
N ALA A 168 26.60 13.15 15.33
CA ALA A 168 27.61 14.15 14.99
C ALA A 168 27.31 15.52 15.61
N TYR A 169 26.04 15.90 15.70
CA TYR A 169 25.62 17.14 16.36
C TYR A 169 25.85 17.11 17.88
N GLU A 170 25.55 15.98 18.52
CA GLU A 170 25.83 15.76 19.95
C GLU A 170 27.33 15.79 20.24
N GLU A 171 28.14 15.12 19.40
CA GLU A 171 29.60 15.14 19.49
C GLU A 171 30.15 16.56 19.32
N LYS A 172 29.69 17.30 18.29
CA LYS A 172 30.08 18.70 18.08
C LYS A 172 29.77 19.58 19.30
N ASN A 173 28.61 19.40 19.93
CA ASN A 173 28.25 20.16 21.12
C ASN A 173 29.14 19.79 22.31
N SER A 174 29.47 18.50 22.48
CA SER A 174 30.43 18.04 23.49
C SER A 174 31.80 18.67 23.30
N LEU A 175 32.36 18.63 22.08
CA LEU A 175 33.63 19.28 21.77
C LEU A 175 33.57 20.79 22.01
N LYS A 176 32.46 21.44 21.65
CA LYS A 176 32.28 22.88 21.91
C LYS A 176 32.36 23.18 23.40
N HIS A 177 31.67 22.40 24.24
CA HIS A 177 31.75 22.55 25.70
C HIS A 177 33.17 22.31 26.23
N GLU A 178 33.90 21.34 25.67
CA GLU A 178 35.29 21.08 26.06
C GLU A 178 36.23 22.23 25.65
N VAL A 179 36.05 22.78 24.45
CA VAL A 179 36.78 23.98 23.98
C VAL A 179 36.47 25.18 24.87
N ASP A 180 35.21 25.41 25.23
CA ASP A 180 34.82 26.50 26.12
C ASP A 180 35.45 26.34 27.52
N ARG A 181 35.47 25.11 28.05
CA ARG A 181 36.15 24.79 29.32
C ARG A 181 37.65 25.04 29.23
N LEU A 182 38.32 24.56 28.18
CA LEU A 182 39.75 24.77 27.98
C LEU A 182 40.09 26.26 27.82
N ASN A 183 39.27 27.02 27.09
CA ASN A 183 39.41 28.46 26.97
C ASN A 183 39.29 29.16 28.33
N GLN A 184 38.32 28.77 29.17
CA GLN A 184 38.23 29.30 30.53
C GLN A 184 39.49 29.02 31.34
N THR A 185 40.01 27.78 31.30
CA THR A 185 41.26 27.44 32.00
C THR A 185 42.48 28.19 31.47
N LEU A 186 42.53 28.45 30.16
CA LEU A 186 43.59 29.27 29.57
C LEU A 186 43.52 30.72 30.04
N VAL A 187 42.32 31.30 30.13
CA VAL A 187 42.12 32.66 30.64
C VAL A 187 42.57 32.74 32.10
N THR A 188 42.18 31.78 32.95
CA THR A 188 42.60 31.78 34.36
C THR A 188 44.11 31.60 34.50
N LEU A 189 44.71 30.65 33.79
CA LEU A 189 46.14 30.39 33.86
C LEU A 189 46.96 31.56 33.30
N LYS A 190 46.46 32.23 32.25
CA LYS A 190 47.09 33.45 31.73
C LYS A 190 47.02 34.59 32.75
N GLY A 191 45.89 34.76 33.44
CA GLY A 191 45.75 35.74 34.53
C GLY A 191 46.68 35.45 35.70
N GLU A 192 46.81 34.18 36.11
CA GLU A 192 47.77 33.75 37.14
C GLU A 192 49.22 33.99 36.70
N LEU A 193 49.54 33.72 35.44
CA LEU A 193 50.87 33.99 34.89
C LEU A 193 51.18 35.48 34.89
N GLU A 194 50.25 36.33 34.43
CA GLU A 194 50.38 37.79 34.45
C GLU A 194 50.57 38.32 35.90
N HIS A 195 49.79 37.81 36.85
CA HIS A 195 49.94 38.14 38.26
C HIS A 195 51.31 37.72 38.80
N ASN A 196 51.76 36.50 38.50
CA ASN A 196 53.08 36.01 38.92
C ASN A 196 54.23 36.82 38.29
N VAL A 197 54.10 37.22 37.02
CA VAL A 197 55.08 38.10 36.35
C VAL A 197 55.15 39.45 37.07
N GLN A 198 54.01 40.07 37.38
CA GLN A 198 53.97 41.32 38.14
C GLN A 198 54.56 41.17 39.55
N ALA A 199 54.26 40.07 40.25
CA ALA A 199 54.83 39.78 41.56
C ALA A 199 56.35 39.61 41.50
N VAL A 200 56.88 38.91 40.48
CA VAL A 200 58.32 38.77 40.24
C VAL A 200 58.97 40.12 39.94
N GLU A 201 58.34 40.97 39.12
CA GLU A 201 58.84 42.31 38.83
C GLU A 201 58.85 43.20 40.09
N ALA A 202 57.80 43.16 40.90
CA ALA A 202 57.74 43.88 42.18
C ALA A 202 58.82 43.39 43.15
N LEU A 203 59.03 42.08 43.27
CA LEU A 203 60.11 41.48 44.06
C LEU A 203 61.50 41.89 43.57
N LYS A 204 61.73 41.88 42.25
CA LYS A 204 63.00 42.36 41.67
C LYS A 204 63.25 43.83 42.00
N LYS A 205 62.23 44.67 41.94
CA LYS A 205 62.33 46.09 42.29
C LYS A 205 62.63 46.25 43.79
N ALA A 206 61.88 45.58 44.66
CA ALA A 206 62.12 45.61 46.10
C ALA A 206 63.53 45.15 46.48
N HIS A 207 64.02 44.06 45.88
CA HIS A 207 65.40 43.60 46.08
C HIS A 207 66.44 44.59 45.57
N LYS A 208 66.18 45.27 44.44
CA LYS A 208 67.08 46.33 43.95
C LYS A 208 67.15 47.50 44.93
N ASP A 209 66.00 47.97 45.41
CA ASP A 209 65.91 49.05 46.39
C ASP A 209 66.59 48.65 47.72
N GLU A 210 66.47 47.39 48.14
CA GLU A 210 67.15 46.88 49.34
C GLU A 210 68.68 46.81 49.16
N LEU A 211 69.16 46.39 47.98
CA LEU A 211 70.59 46.42 47.66
C LEU A 211 71.14 47.86 47.65
N GLU A 212 70.40 48.82 47.09
CA GLU A 212 70.77 50.24 47.12
C GLU A 212 70.84 50.75 48.56
N ARG A 213 69.84 50.45 49.40
CA ARG A 213 69.86 50.81 50.83
C ARG A 213 71.02 50.16 51.58
N MET A 214 71.36 48.91 51.28
CA MET A 214 72.51 48.22 51.89
C MET A 214 73.83 48.84 51.44
N ALA A 215 73.94 49.27 50.18
CA ALA A 215 75.09 50.00 49.68
C ALA A 215 75.23 51.36 50.38
N GLU A 216 74.15 52.13 50.49
CA GLU A 216 74.11 53.40 51.22
C GLU A 216 74.51 53.22 52.69
N LYS A 217 73.97 52.21 53.38
CA LYS A 217 74.37 51.90 54.76
C LYS A 217 75.86 51.61 54.88
N LYS A 218 76.42 50.83 53.95
CA LYS A 218 77.85 50.51 53.93
C LYS A 218 78.72 51.75 53.68
N ASP A 219 78.27 52.66 52.82
CA ASP A 219 78.98 53.91 52.57
C ASP A 219 78.93 54.84 53.78
N ILE A 220 77.79 54.91 54.49
CA ILE A 220 77.66 55.63 55.77
C ILE A 220 78.58 55.01 56.84
N GLU A 221 78.66 53.69 56.94
CA GLU A 221 79.57 53.01 57.87
C GLU A 221 81.04 53.34 57.56
N ARG A 222 81.44 53.28 56.28
CA ARG A 222 82.79 53.70 55.85
C ARG A 222 83.07 55.16 56.18
N GLU A 223 82.09 56.04 56.00
CA GLU A 223 82.25 57.46 56.31
C GLU A 223 82.33 57.72 57.82
N ARG A 224 81.56 56.96 58.63
CA ARG A 224 81.70 56.95 60.09
C ARG A 224 83.08 56.48 60.53
N GLU A 225 83.59 55.39 59.98
CA GLU A 225 84.95 54.88 60.25
C GLU A 225 86.02 55.93 59.88
N ARG A 226 85.85 56.62 58.74
CA ARG A 226 86.73 57.71 58.33
C ARG A 226 86.68 58.88 59.31
N LEU A 227 85.50 59.23 59.81
CA LEU A 227 85.31 60.30 60.80
C LEU A 227 85.89 59.93 62.17
N THR A 228 85.70 58.69 62.64
CA THR A 228 86.33 58.23 63.90
C THR A 228 87.84 58.28 63.78
N LEU A 229 88.40 57.83 62.65
CA LEU A 229 89.83 57.89 62.40
C LEU A 229 90.33 59.34 62.34
N GLN A 230 89.58 60.24 61.69
CA GLN A 230 89.90 61.67 61.67
C GLN A 230 89.88 62.30 63.07
N SER A 231 88.86 61.97 63.88
CA SER A 231 88.76 62.41 65.28
C SER A 231 89.91 61.90 66.11
N ASP A 232 90.31 60.63 65.95
CA ASP A 232 91.45 60.05 66.65
C ASP A 232 92.77 60.74 66.28
N TYR A 233 92.98 61.03 64.99
CA TYR A 233 94.14 61.81 64.55
C TYR A 233 94.12 63.24 65.08
N GLN A 234 92.95 63.89 65.12
CA GLN A 234 92.81 65.25 65.64
C GLN A 234 93.08 65.30 67.15
N ASN A 235 92.55 64.33 67.91
CA ASN A 235 92.84 64.16 69.34
C ASN A 235 94.35 63.90 69.58
N LYS A 236 94.99 63.10 68.73
CA LYS A 236 96.44 62.84 68.78
C LYS A 236 97.26 64.12 68.54
N ILE A 237 96.86 64.93 67.56
CA ILE A 237 97.49 66.23 67.28
C ILE A 237 97.28 67.19 68.46
N GLN A 238 96.08 67.21 69.03
CA GLN A 238 95.76 68.06 70.17
C GLN A 238 96.58 67.67 71.41
N SER A 239 96.70 66.37 71.71
CA SER A 239 97.54 65.91 72.82
C SER A 239 99.03 66.22 72.60
N LEU A 240 99.52 66.07 71.36
CA LEU A 240 100.90 66.46 71.01
C LEU A 240 101.12 67.97 71.11
N SER A 241 100.13 68.78 70.72
CA SER A 241 100.14 70.23 70.88
C SER A 241 100.16 70.62 72.36
N GLU A 242 99.33 70.00 73.19
CA GLU A 242 99.29 70.21 74.64
C GLU A 242 100.64 69.82 75.29
N GLU A 243 101.21 68.66 74.94
CA GLU A 243 102.56 68.27 75.41
C GLU A 243 103.65 69.24 74.95
N SER A 244 103.57 69.73 73.71
CA SER A 244 104.52 70.71 73.17
C SER A 244 104.39 72.05 73.88
N THR A 245 103.15 72.47 74.17
CA THR A 245 102.83 73.71 74.88
C THR A 245 103.29 73.63 76.33
N GLU A 246 103.10 72.48 76.98
CA GLU A 246 103.59 72.23 78.34
C GLU A 246 105.12 72.23 78.40
N LYS A 247 105.80 71.63 77.41
CA LYS A 247 107.26 71.73 77.27
C LYS A 247 107.73 73.16 77.06
N ILE A 248 107.03 73.94 76.24
CA ILE A 248 107.32 75.37 76.05
C ILE A 248 107.15 76.13 77.37
N ARG A 249 106.08 75.86 78.11
CA ARG A 249 105.82 76.47 79.42
C ARG A 249 106.92 76.14 80.43
N MET A 250 107.34 74.89 80.52
CA MET A 250 108.47 74.48 81.37
C MET A 250 109.79 75.16 80.98
N LEU A 251 110.04 75.37 79.69
CA LEU A 251 111.22 76.11 79.21
C LEU A 251 111.15 77.60 79.62
N TYR A 252 109.98 78.23 79.55
CA TYR A 252 109.78 79.60 80.04
C TYR A 252 109.96 79.71 81.56
N GLU A 253 109.39 78.79 82.35
CA GLU A 253 109.60 78.76 83.82
C GLU A 253 111.09 78.59 84.18
N LYS A 254 111.84 77.80 83.39
CA LYS A 254 113.27 77.60 83.59
C LYS A 254 114.12 78.82 83.22
N ILE A 255 113.74 79.55 82.17
CA ILE A 255 114.36 80.84 81.82
C ILE A 255 114.12 81.86 82.93
N GLU A 256 112.93 81.87 83.52
CA GLU A 256 112.56 82.80 84.59
C GLU A 256 113.29 82.49 85.91
N GLN A 257 113.54 81.21 86.20
CA GLN A 257 114.45 80.79 87.28
C GLN A 257 115.88 81.26 87.06
N LEU A 258 116.44 81.09 85.85
CA LEU A 258 117.78 81.61 85.53
C LEU A 258 117.85 83.13 85.65
N HIS A 259 116.79 83.84 85.28
CA HIS A 259 116.72 85.30 85.41
C HIS A 259 116.75 85.76 86.88
N LYS A 260 116.07 85.00 87.78
CA LYS A 260 116.12 85.23 89.23
C LYS A 260 117.49 84.91 89.83
N GLU A 261 118.15 83.86 89.38
CA GLU A 261 119.51 83.50 89.83
C GLU A 261 120.54 84.56 89.42
N TYR A 262 120.50 85.05 88.17
CA TYR A 262 121.38 86.15 87.74
C TYR A 262 121.09 87.49 88.43
N GLN A 263 119.83 87.79 88.76
CA GLN A 263 119.50 88.97 89.57
C GLN A 263 120.03 88.87 91.02
N ALA A 264 120.02 87.67 91.61
CA ALA A 264 120.58 87.43 92.94
C ALA A 264 122.12 87.52 92.95
N GLU A 265 122.78 87.08 91.89
CA GLU A 265 124.24 87.19 91.72
C GLU A 265 124.71 88.65 91.57
N ILE A 266 123.94 89.47 90.84
CA ILE A 266 124.20 90.92 90.69
C ILE A 266 123.98 91.69 92.00
N ALA A 267 123.01 91.27 92.82
CA ALA A 267 122.76 91.87 94.14
C ALA A 267 123.89 91.57 95.14
N GLY A 268 124.41 90.32 95.16
CA GLY A 268 125.50 89.92 96.06
C GLY A 268 126.88 90.52 95.72
N LEU A 269 127.11 90.89 94.46
CA LEU A 269 128.35 91.59 94.04
C LEU A 269 128.31 93.10 94.37
N ARG A 270 127.13 93.69 94.58
CA ARG A 270 126.98 95.10 95.00
C ARG A 270 127.22 95.32 96.50
N GLU A 271 126.95 94.34 97.35
CA GLU A 271 127.19 94.43 98.80
C GLU A 271 128.68 94.29 99.21
N ARG A 272 129.52 93.67 98.36
CA ARG A 272 130.97 93.56 98.61
C ARG A 272 131.79 94.80 98.26
N LEU A 273 131.19 95.87 97.72
CA LEU A 273 131.90 97.03 97.17
C LEU A 273 131.68 98.36 97.93
N GLN A 274 130.99 98.36 99.08
CA GLN A 274 130.66 99.59 99.83
C GLN A 274 130.94 99.55 101.35
N GLY A 275 131.91 98.74 101.83
CA GLY A 275 132.23 98.64 103.26
C GLY A 275 133.71 98.65 103.66
N GLU A 276 134.66 98.88 102.74
CA GLU A 276 136.03 99.31 103.09
C GLU A 276 136.09 100.84 103.03
N LYS A 277 135.81 101.49 104.17
CA LYS A 277 136.44 102.72 104.68
C LYS A 277 135.91 103.07 106.07
#